data_AF-A0AAE0SUE2-F1
#
_entry.id   AF-A0AAE0SUE2-F1
#
_cell.length_a   1.000
_cell.length_b   1.000
_cell.length_c   1.000
_cell.angle_alpha   90.00
_cell.angle_beta   90.00
_cell.angle_gamma   90.00
#
_symmetry.space_group_name_H-M   'P 1'
#
loop_
_entity.id
_entity.type
_entity.pdbx_description
1 polymer ?
#
loop_
_entity_poly.entity_id
_entity_poly.type
_entity_poly.pdbx_seq_one_letter_code
_entity_poly.pdbx_strand_id
1 'polypeptide(L)'
;MYLGAANEKLNYEHQDGGIISVLLKKIWDLEERDREFDRKLEEIDVLKERLDEAQRRLTNMQELEYRLEKAEERIRMLENRVDNNKENKSAAMKVVDTNGTHDTTDIGSSSRFSIRRAVSNMESRQTEMGDKIAELMYFKNRVQTALKLTATINRKRTVTRKAAFTAMYYSAPVSITPGRSLQFDRVDYNEGNAYDKKTGIFTCPISGTYFFYTNIISMFHAGSIQTEIVLEGQGKGRTHANKVDNHAQGSTAASLHCDAGQRVWVQAVYGSQTWGEMLSSFTGVLMWQDETATNSN
;
A
#
# COMPACT_ATOMS: atom_id res chain seq x y z
N MET A 1 -16.34 36.96 20.48
CA MET A 1 -17.25 37.74 21.36
C MET A 1 -18.68 37.24 21.13
N TYR A 2 -19.02 36.05 21.66
CA TYR A 2 -20.39 35.51 21.84
C TYR A 2 -20.24 34.15 22.54
N LEU A 3 -19.79 34.15 23.80
CA LEU A 3 -19.61 32.92 24.59
C LEU A 3 -19.80 33.20 26.09
N GLY A 4 -20.81 34.01 26.43
CA GLY A 4 -21.07 34.43 27.82
C GLY A 4 -22.53 34.42 28.26
N ALA A 5 -23.46 33.85 27.49
CA ALA A 5 -24.90 34.01 27.78
C ALA A 5 -25.75 32.73 27.69
N ALA A 6 -25.15 31.53 27.71
CA ALA A 6 -25.91 30.28 27.62
C ALA A 6 -25.72 29.34 28.83
N ASN A 7 -25.11 29.82 29.93
CA ASN A 7 -24.91 29.01 31.13
C ASN A 7 -25.90 29.31 32.27
N GLU A 8 -26.93 30.12 32.00
CA GLU A 8 -28.03 30.38 32.94
C GLU A 8 -29.36 30.06 32.25
N LYS A 9 -29.76 28.78 32.31
CA LYS A 9 -31.15 28.27 32.33
C LYS A 9 -31.20 26.82 31.82
N LEU A 10 -30.58 25.91 32.56
CA LEU A 10 -30.94 24.49 32.52
C LEU A 10 -31.11 23.94 33.94
N ASN A 11 -31.78 24.73 34.79
CA ASN A 11 -32.59 24.19 35.88
C ASN A 11 -34.02 24.11 35.35
N TYR A 12 -34.30 23.10 34.53
CA TYR A 12 -35.65 22.58 34.39
C TYR A 12 -35.63 21.15 34.87
N GLU A 13 -36.37 20.97 35.96
CA GLU A 13 -36.52 19.76 36.73
C GLU A 13 -36.86 18.56 35.85
N HIS A 14 -36.34 17.41 36.27
CA HIS A 14 -36.86 16.10 35.95
C HIS A 14 -38.39 16.07 36.08
N GLN A 15 -39.10 16.10 34.96
CA GLN A 15 -40.33 15.33 34.73
C GLN A 15 -40.76 15.49 33.26
N ASP A 16 -41.06 14.34 32.65
CA ASP A 16 -41.61 14.12 31.31
C ASP A 16 -40.63 13.83 30.16
N GLY A 17 -40.74 12.59 29.65
CA GLY A 17 -40.20 12.13 28.37
C GLY A 17 -40.88 12.78 27.17
N GLY A 18 -41.02 14.10 27.19
CA GLY A 18 -41.58 14.89 26.11
C GLY A 18 -40.60 15.04 24.95
N ILE A 19 -41.15 15.24 23.75
CA ILE A 19 -40.42 15.35 22.47
C ILE A 19 -39.25 16.37 22.55
N ILE A 20 -39.39 17.43 23.36
CA ILE A 20 -38.37 18.47 23.53
C ILE A 20 -37.08 17.94 24.20
N SER A 21 -37.18 17.11 25.24
CA SER A 21 -35.98 16.58 25.92
C SER A 21 -35.22 15.59 25.02
N VAL A 22 -35.95 14.81 24.22
CA VAL A 22 -35.38 13.91 23.21
C VAL A 22 -34.68 14.69 22.09
N LEU A 23 -35.27 15.82 21.65
CA LEU A 23 -34.67 16.68 20.63
C LEU A 23 -33.41 17.38 21.15
N LEU A 24 -33.41 17.89 22.37
CA LEU A 24 -32.23 18.52 22.98
C LEU A 24 -31.07 17.52 23.14
N LYS A 25 -31.36 16.28 23.56
CA LYS A 25 -30.35 15.22 23.62
C LYS A 25 -29.77 14.91 22.23
N LYS A 26 -30.61 14.81 21.20
CA LYS A 26 -30.15 14.59 19.81
C LYS A 26 -29.29 15.73 19.29
N ILE A 27 -29.63 16.98 19.60
CA ILE A 27 -28.84 18.16 19.22
C ILE A 27 -27.48 18.11 19.91
N TRP A 28 -27.44 17.83 21.21
CA TRP A 28 -26.20 17.69 21.95
C TRP A 28 -25.31 16.54 21.42
N ASP A 29 -25.90 15.38 21.12
CA ASP A 29 -25.20 14.24 20.50
C ASP A 29 -24.70 14.55 19.07
N LEU A 30 -25.32 15.50 18.35
CA LEU A 30 -24.86 15.98 17.05
C LEU A 30 -23.69 16.94 17.21
N GLU A 31 -23.78 17.89 18.14
CA GLU A 31 -22.70 18.85 18.45
C GLU A 31 -21.44 18.15 18.98
N GLU A 32 -21.58 17.07 19.76
CA GLU A 32 -20.45 16.27 20.22
C GLU A 32 -19.75 15.55 19.06
N ARG A 33 -20.53 15.00 18.12
CA ARG A 33 -20.00 14.36 16.91
C ARG A 33 -19.31 15.36 15.99
N ASP A 34 -19.87 16.55 15.83
CA ASP A 34 -19.26 17.62 15.03
C ASP A 34 -17.89 18.03 15.60
N ARG A 35 -17.81 18.19 16.93
CA ARG A 35 -16.53 18.42 17.63
C ARG A 35 -15.54 17.26 17.52
N GLU A 36 -16.03 16.03 17.40
CA GLU A 36 -15.17 14.86 17.13
C GLU A 36 -14.65 14.88 15.69
N PHE A 37 -15.47 15.29 14.72
CA PHE A 37 -15.04 15.45 13.32
C PHE A 37 -13.96 16.53 13.19
N ASP A 38 -14.12 17.68 13.83
CA ASP A 38 -13.11 18.75 13.81
C ASP A 38 -11.77 18.29 14.38
N ARG A 39 -11.78 17.55 15.50
CA ARG A 39 -10.56 16.95 16.07
C ARG A 39 -9.88 15.98 15.10
N LYS A 40 -10.66 15.15 14.42
CA LYS A 40 -10.12 14.21 13.42
C LYS A 40 -9.54 14.93 12.19
N LEU A 41 -10.10 16.08 11.81
CA LEU A 41 -9.55 16.91 10.73
C LEU A 41 -8.18 17.48 11.12
N GLU A 42 -8.04 17.99 12.35
CA GLU A 42 -6.73 18.46 12.86
C GLU A 42 -5.69 17.34 12.91
N GLU A 43 -6.07 16.14 13.36
CA GLU A 43 -5.18 14.96 13.35
C GLU A 43 -4.73 14.60 11.93
N ILE A 44 -5.63 14.67 10.94
CA ILE A 44 -5.30 14.40 9.54
C ILE A 44 -4.28 15.40 9.01
N ASP A 45 -4.39 16.68 9.35
CA ASP A 45 -3.47 17.70 8.85
C ASP A 45 -2.06 17.54 9.43
N VAL A 46 -1.95 17.19 10.73
CA VAL A 46 -0.66 16.82 11.35
C VAL A 46 -0.06 15.58 10.68
N LEU A 47 -0.90 14.60 10.31
CA LEU A 47 -0.43 13.39 9.63
C LEU A 47 0.05 13.67 8.20
N LYS A 48 -0.58 14.59 7.46
CA LYS A 48 -0.11 15.03 6.14
C LYS A 48 1.27 15.68 6.24
N GLU A 49 1.48 16.57 7.20
CA GLU A 49 2.77 17.23 7.39
C GLU A 49 3.89 16.22 7.70
N ARG A 50 3.60 15.23 8.56
CA ARG A 50 4.53 14.11 8.83
C ARG A 50 4.79 13.25 7.59
N LEU A 51 3.80 13.08 6.72
CA LEU A 51 3.95 12.32 5.48
C LEU A 51 4.86 13.06 4.50
N ASP A 52 4.66 14.36 4.32
CA ASP A 52 5.49 15.20 3.46
C ASP A 52 6.94 15.23 3.94
N GLU A 53 7.17 15.34 5.25
CA GLU A 53 8.52 15.26 5.79
C GLU A 53 9.15 13.88 5.59
N ALA A 54 8.38 12.80 5.74
CA ALA A 54 8.86 11.46 5.46
C ALA A 54 9.20 11.26 3.97
N GLN A 55 8.43 11.85 3.05
CA GLN A 55 8.71 11.82 1.61
C GLN A 55 10.00 12.57 1.28
N ARG A 56 10.22 13.76 1.84
CA ARG A 56 11.48 14.51 1.67
C ARG A 56 12.69 13.70 2.15
N ARG A 57 12.55 13.01 3.29
CA ARG A 57 13.60 12.11 3.81
C ARG A 57 13.87 10.94 2.87
N LEU A 58 12.84 10.39 2.23
CA LEU A 58 12.97 9.29 1.26
C LEU A 58 13.73 9.76 0.01
N THR A 59 13.41 10.92 -0.55
CA THR A 59 14.12 11.49 -1.71
C THR A 59 15.60 11.74 -1.39
N ASN A 60 15.89 12.31 -0.22
CA ASN A 60 17.27 12.50 0.25
C ASN A 60 18.01 11.17 0.41
N MET A 61 17.31 10.11 0.81
CA MET A 61 17.89 8.79 0.97
C MET A 61 18.18 8.11 -0.38
N GLN A 62 17.35 8.31 -1.40
CA GLN A 62 17.62 7.83 -2.76
C GLN A 62 18.84 8.53 -3.39
N GLU A 63 19.00 9.83 -3.15
CA GLU A 63 20.21 10.57 -3.56
C GLU A 63 21.46 10.05 -2.82
N LEU A 64 21.33 9.67 -1.55
CA LEU A 64 22.41 9.04 -0.79
C LEU A 64 22.76 7.64 -1.33
N GLU A 65 21.78 6.85 -1.79
CA GLU A 65 22.03 5.56 -2.47
C GLU A 65 22.87 5.75 -3.73
N TYR A 66 22.49 6.71 -4.58
CA TYR A 66 23.24 7.02 -5.80
C TYR A 66 24.68 7.44 -5.49
N ARG A 67 24.87 8.30 -4.48
CA ARG A 67 26.21 8.72 -4.04
C ARG A 67 27.01 7.56 -3.45
N LEU A 68 26.37 6.66 -2.72
CA LEU A 68 27.01 5.46 -2.17
C LEU A 68 27.50 4.56 -3.30
N GLU A 69 26.68 4.29 -4.32
CA GLU A 69 27.07 3.49 -5.48
C GLU A 69 28.30 4.09 -6.18
N LYS A 70 28.32 5.41 -6.40
CA LYS A 70 29.49 6.10 -6.97
C LYS A 70 30.73 6.04 -6.08
N ALA A 71 30.57 6.04 -4.76
CA ALA A 71 31.67 5.89 -3.82
C ALA A 71 32.23 4.46 -3.83
N GLU A 72 31.37 3.45 -3.96
CA GLU A 72 31.77 2.04 -4.05
C GLU A 72 32.66 1.77 -5.27
N GLU A 73 32.31 2.32 -6.42
CA GLU A 73 33.12 2.19 -7.64
C GLU A 73 34.52 2.83 -7.47
N ARG A 74 34.59 3.95 -6.74
CA ARG A 74 35.87 4.61 -6.43
C ARG A 74 36.72 3.81 -5.45
N ILE A 75 36.12 3.18 -4.44
CA ILE A 75 36.83 2.31 -3.50
C ILE A 75 37.45 1.13 -4.24
N ARG A 76 36.69 0.49 -5.13
CA ARG A 76 37.17 -0.64 -5.94
C ARG A 76 38.38 -0.27 -6.81
N MET A 77 38.36 0.92 -7.41
CA MET A 77 39.51 1.44 -8.16
C MET A 77 40.73 1.71 -7.26
N LEU A 78 40.52 2.18 -6.04
CA LEU A 78 41.60 2.44 -5.08
C LEU A 78 42.22 1.14 -4.55
N GLU A 79 41.42 0.12 -4.25
CA GLU A 79 41.90 -1.21 -3.84
C GLU A 79 42.87 -1.79 -4.88
N ASN A 80 42.47 -1.80 -6.16
CA ASN A 80 43.33 -2.24 -7.26
C ASN A 80 44.64 -1.44 -7.35
N ARG A 81 44.59 -0.11 -7.15
CA ARG A 81 45.79 0.74 -7.16
C ARG A 81 46.71 0.46 -5.98
N VAL A 82 46.15 0.20 -4.81
CA VAL A 82 46.91 -0.15 -3.60
C VAL A 82 47.65 -1.46 -3.80
N ASP A 83 47.01 -2.47 -4.38
CA ASP A 83 47.64 -3.77 -4.61
C ASP A 83 48.73 -3.71 -5.69
N ASN A 84 48.49 -3.04 -6.81
CA ASN A 84 49.53 -2.78 -7.83
C ASN A 84 50.75 -2.06 -7.23
N ASN A 85 50.52 -1.11 -6.32
CA ASN A 85 51.61 -0.40 -5.64
C ASN A 85 52.39 -1.30 -4.67
N LYS A 86 51.75 -2.29 -4.01
CA LYS A 86 52.46 -3.28 -3.18
C LYS A 86 53.38 -4.15 -4.03
N GLU A 87 52.93 -4.58 -5.20
CA GLU A 87 53.74 -5.37 -6.14
C GLU A 87 54.94 -4.56 -6.67
N ASN A 88 54.69 -3.32 -7.12
CA ASN A 88 55.74 -2.42 -7.59
C ASN A 88 56.77 -2.12 -6.50
N LYS A 89 56.33 -1.96 -5.24
CA LYS A 89 57.23 -1.80 -4.08
C LYS A 89 58.10 -3.04 -3.87
N SER A 90 57.51 -4.23 -3.90
CA SER A 90 58.24 -5.49 -3.74
C SER A 90 59.32 -5.66 -4.82
N ALA A 91 59.00 -5.31 -6.07
CA ALA A 91 59.93 -5.31 -7.18
C ALA A 91 61.06 -4.27 -6.99
N ALA A 92 60.72 -3.03 -6.63
CA ALA A 92 61.70 -1.96 -6.44
C ALA A 92 62.66 -2.24 -5.27
N MET A 93 62.16 -2.78 -4.15
CA MET A 93 63.00 -3.12 -2.99
C MET A 93 63.98 -4.26 -3.32
N LYS A 94 63.53 -5.28 -4.07
CA LYS A 94 64.42 -6.34 -4.58
C LYS A 94 65.57 -5.80 -5.41
N VAL A 95 65.30 -4.83 -6.30
CA VAL A 95 66.33 -4.21 -7.16
C VAL A 95 67.35 -3.41 -6.33
N VAL A 96 66.88 -2.69 -5.30
CA VAL A 96 67.74 -1.95 -4.37
C VAL A 96 68.65 -2.89 -3.57
N ASP A 97 68.11 -4.05 -3.15
CA ASP A 97 68.87 -5.06 -2.39
C ASP A 97 69.87 -5.83 -3.27
N THR A 98 69.52 -6.18 -4.51
CA THR A 98 70.42 -6.92 -5.43
C THR A 98 71.56 -6.07 -5.99
N ASN A 99 71.36 -4.77 -6.21
CA ASN A 99 72.42 -3.84 -6.62
C ASN A 99 73.28 -3.37 -5.43
N GLY A 100 72.99 -3.86 -4.22
CA GLY A 100 73.69 -3.55 -2.97
C GLY A 100 75.05 -4.23 -2.81
N THR A 101 75.33 -5.31 -3.53
CA THR A 101 76.55 -6.11 -3.35
C THR A 101 77.77 -5.62 -4.13
N HIS A 102 77.63 -4.67 -5.07
CA HIS A 102 78.73 -4.27 -5.96
C HIS A 102 79.07 -2.78 -6.05
N ASP A 103 78.25 -1.85 -5.52
CA ASP A 103 78.52 -0.41 -5.64
C ASP A 103 78.50 0.29 -4.27
N THR A 104 79.70 0.70 -3.81
CA THR A 104 79.98 1.32 -2.49
C THR A 104 80.30 2.82 -2.59
N THR A 105 80.07 3.44 -3.75
CA THR A 105 80.33 4.87 -3.97
C THR A 105 79.36 5.76 -3.18
N ASP A 106 79.82 6.95 -2.77
CA ASP A 106 79.06 7.91 -1.94
C ASP A 106 77.78 8.44 -2.63
N ILE A 107 77.76 8.36 -3.96
CA ILE A 107 76.59 8.66 -4.81
C ILE A 107 75.55 7.53 -4.71
N GLY A 108 76.00 6.28 -4.62
CA GLY A 108 75.15 5.11 -4.43
C GLY A 108 74.45 5.09 -3.07
N SER A 109 75.16 5.47 -2.00
CA SER A 109 74.60 5.58 -0.64
C SER A 109 73.56 6.71 -0.52
N SER A 110 73.84 7.90 -1.06
CA SER A 110 72.88 9.02 -1.09
C SER A 110 71.61 8.71 -1.90
N SER A 111 71.75 8.03 -3.03
CA SER A 111 70.61 7.61 -3.86
C SER A 111 69.74 6.57 -3.14
N ARG A 112 70.35 5.58 -2.46
CA ARG A 112 69.63 4.59 -1.65
C ARG A 112 68.88 5.24 -0.49
N PHE A 113 69.48 6.20 0.21
CA PHE A 113 68.82 6.93 1.30
C PHE A 113 67.58 7.69 0.81
N SER A 114 67.69 8.34 -0.35
CA SER A 114 66.59 9.09 -0.99
C SER A 114 65.43 8.17 -1.37
N ILE A 115 65.72 7.02 -1.97
CA ILE A 115 64.72 6.00 -2.34
C ILE A 115 64.05 5.44 -1.09
N ARG A 116 64.82 5.11 -0.05
CA ARG A 116 64.28 4.55 1.21
C ARG A 116 63.35 5.54 1.92
N ARG A 117 63.68 6.82 1.90
CA ARG A 117 62.82 7.90 2.42
C ARG A 117 61.53 8.04 1.61
N ALA A 118 61.61 7.97 0.29
CA ALA A 118 60.43 8.01 -0.57
C ALA A 118 59.51 6.80 -0.34
N VAL A 119 60.07 5.60 -0.17
CA VAL A 119 59.31 4.38 0.16
C VAL A 119 58.63 4.50 1.52
N SER A 120 59.32 4.99 2.54
CA SER A 120 58.71 5.20 3.86
C SER A 120 57.55 6.21 3.82
N ASN A 121 57.69 7.31 3.09
CA ASN A 121 56.58 8.26 2.89
C ASN A 121 55.40 7.64 2.14
N MET A 122 55.66 6.75 1.17
CA MET A 122 54.62 6.00 0.47
C MET A 122 53.91 5.00 1.40
N GLU A 123 54.64 4.33 2.30
CA GLU A 123 54.07 3.43 3.30
C GLU A 123 53.10 4.16 4.23
N SER A 124 53.50 5.33 4.76
CA SER A 124 52.62 6.13 5.63
C SER A 124 51.33 6.54 4.90
N ARG A 125 51.42 6.94 3.62
CA ARG A 125 50.24 7.26 2.80
C ARG A 125 49.37 6.04 2.50
N GLN A 126 49.97 4.86 2.40
CA GLN A 126 49.25 3.62 2.14
C GLN A 126 48.48 3.16 3.40
N THR A 127 49.07 3.33 4.58
CA THR A 127 48.40 3.12 5.86
C THR A 127 47.22 4.09 6.03
N GLU A 128 47.42 5.38 5.80
CA GLU A 128 46.33 6.39 5.89
C GLU A 128 45.19 6.08 4.91
N MET A 129 45.51 5.58 3.71
CA MET A 129 44.49 5.16 2.75
C MET A 129 43.75 3.89 3.21
N GLY A 130 44.44 2.94 3.83
CA GLY A 130 43.83 1.76 4.44
C GLY A 130 42.82 2.13 5.53
N ASP A 131 43.18 3.08 6.39
CA ASP A 131 42.29 3.58 7.47
C ASP A 131 41.03 4.24 6.90
N LYS A 132 41.17 5.06 5.84
CA LYS A 132 40.02 5.68 5.14
C LYS A 132 39.11 4.65 4.46
N ILE A 133 39.67 3.57 3.91
CA ILE A 133 38.88 2.48 3.31
C ILE A 133 38.07 1.77 4.40
N ALA A 134 38.66 1.51 5.57
CA ALA A 134 37.94 0.88 6.69
C ALA A 134 36.77 1.75 7.19
N GLU A 135 36.98 3.06 7.31
CA GLU A 135 35.93 4.01 7.70
C GLU A 135 34.78 4.04 6.67
N LEU A 136 35.11 4.04 5.38
CA LEU A 136 34.11 3.99 4.30
C LEU A 136 33.34 2.67 4.28
N MET A 137 34.00 1.53 4.53
CA MET A 137 33.32 0.23 4.66
C MET A 137 32.33 0.21 5.83
N TYR A 138 32.71 0.82 6.96
CA TYR A 138 31.81 0.96 8.11
C TYR A 138 30.60 1.83 7.78
N PHE A 139 30.80 2.97 7.13
CA PHE A 139 29.72 3.85 6.69
C PHE A 139 28.77 3.14 5.70
N LYS A 140 29.32 2.42 4.71
CA LYS A 140 28.55 1.62 3.74
C LYS A 140 27.60 0.64 4.44
N ASN A 141 28.10 -0.12 5.41
CA ASN A 141 27.28 -1.11 6.10
C ASN A 141 26.11 -0.48 6.87
N ARG A 142 26.34 0.68 7.49
CA ARG A 142 25.29 1.44 8.18
C ARG A 142 24.22 1.95 7.23
N VAL A 143 24.61 2.49 6.07
CA VAL A 143 23.65 2.97 5.07
C VAL A 143 22.82 1.80 4.52
N GLN A 144 23.46 0.69 4.12
CA GLN A 144 22.74 -0.50 3.64
C GLN A 144 21.73 -1.04 4.67
N THR A 145 22.08 -1.01 5.95
CA THR A 145 21.19 -1.43 7.03
C THR A 145 19.97 -0.49 7.13
N ALA A 146 20.18 0.82 7.03
CA ALA A 146 19.09 1.80 7.03
C ALA A 146 18.15 1.66 5.81
N LEU A 147 18.69 1.34 4.64
CA LEU A 147 17.90 1.12 3.41
C LEU A 147 17.00 -0.12 3.53
N LYS A 148 17.55 -1.24 4.02
CA LYS A 148 16.77 -2.47 4.27
C LYS A 148 15.64 -2.22 5.29
N LEU A 149 15.93 -1.46 6.33
CA LEU A 149 14.92 -1.08 7.32
C LEU A 149 13.82 -0.23 6.68
N THR A 150 14.17 0.73 5.83
CA THR A 150 13.20 1.60 5.17
C THR A 150 12.33 0.86 4.16
N ALA A 151 12.89 -0.08 3.39
CA ALA A 151 12.10 -0.97 2.52
C ALA A 151 11.10 -1.82 3.32
N THR A 152 11.50 -2.30 4.50
CA THR A 152 10.63 -3.07 5.41
C THR A 152 9.52 -2.20 5.99
N ILE A 153 9.81 -0.95 6.35
CA ILE A 153 8.83 0.02 6.84
C ILE A 153 7.83 0.41 5.73
N ASN A 154 8.30 0.64 4.51
CA ASN A 154 7.44 0.96 3.37
C ASN A 154 6.48 -0.20 3.02
N ARG A 155 6.96 -1.44 3.08
CA ARG A 155 6.11 -2.63 2.89
C ARG A 155 5.04 -2.80 3.97
N LYS A 156 5.29 -2.32 5.19
CA LYS A 156 4.30 -2.28 6.28
C LYS A 156 3.38 -1.05 6.23
N ARG A 157 3.72 -0.03 5.43
CA ARG A 157 2.97 1.23 5.28
C ARG A 157 1.86 1.17 4.25
N THR A 158 1.90 0.25 3.27
CA THR A 158 0.76 0.01 2.39
C THR A 158 -0.34 -0.64 3.22
N VAL A 159 -1.26 0.17 3.75
CA VAL A 159 -2.54 -0.34 4.26
C VAL A 159 -3.20 -1.02 3.07
N THR A 160 -3.05 -2.34 2.96
CA THR A 160 -3.68 -3.12 1.90
C THR A 160 -5.16 -3.02 2.18
N ARG A 161 -5.86 -2.11 1.51
CA ARG A 161 -7.30 -2.00 1.65
C ARG A 161 -7.87 -3.21 0.94
N LYS A 162 -8.48 -4.11 1.72
CA LYS A 162 -9.13 -5.32 1.20
C LYS A 162 -10.61 -5.02 1.08
N ALA A 163 -11.23 -5.53 0.03
CA ALA A 163 -12.66 -5.47 -0.14
C ALA A 163 -13.13 -6.79 -0.73
N ALA A 164 -14.07 -7.42 -0.05
CA ALA A 164 -14.69 -8.64 -0.54
C ALA A 164 -16.01 -8.89 0.20
N PHE A 165 -16.98 -9.45 -0.51
CA PHE A 165 -18.26 -9.81 0.07
C PHE A 165 -18.81 -11.09 -0.54
N THR A 166 -19.66 -11.76 0.23
CA THR A 166 -20.52 -12.85 -0.23
C THR A 166 -21.88 -12.66 0.40
N ALA A 167 -22.90 -12.49 -0.45
CA ALA A 167 -24.28 -12.34 -0.06
C ALA A 167 -25.16 -13.37 -0.76
N MET A 168 -26.21 -13.81 -0.07
CA MET A 168 -27.14 -14.83 -0.52
C MET A 168 -28.55 -14.48 -0.05
N TYR A 169 -29.55 -15.13 -0.62
CA TYR A 169 -30.89 -15.06 -0.10
C TYR A 169 -31.08 -16.06 1.04
N TYR A 170 -31.64 -15.62 2.16
CA TYR A 170 -31.99 -16.50 3.27
C TYR A 170 -33.29 -17.24 3.01
N SER A 171 -34.38 -16.51 2.74
CA SER A 171 -35.71 -17.08 2.58
C SER A 171 -36.01 -17.49 1.14
N ALA A 172 -36.89 -18.48 0.95
CA ALA A 172 -37.45 -18.86 -0.33
C ALA A 172 -38.98 -18.95 -0.25
N PRO A 173 -39.74 -18.60 -1.31
CA PRO A 173 -39.30 -17.99 -2.56
C PRO A 173 -38.92 -16.52 -2.41
N VAL A 174 -38.07 -16.03 -3.32
CA VAL A 174 -37.75 -14.61 -3.43
C VAL A 174 -38.39 -14.05 -4.69
N SER A 175 -39.26 -13.06 -4.52
CA SER A 175 -39.83 -12.33 -5.65
C SER A 175 -38.81 -11.33 -6.20
N ILE A 176 -38.69 -11.27 -7.51
CA ILE A 176 -37.80 -10.33 -8.21
C ILE A 176 -38.62 -9.46 -9.17
N THR A 177 -38.08 -8.31 -9.54
CA THR A 177 -38.73 -7.41 -10.50
C THR A 177 -37.72 -7.04 -11.58
N PRO A 178 -38.04 -7.27 -12.87
CA PRO A 178 -37.19 -6.83 -13.97
C PRO A 178 -36.80 -5.34 -13.84
N GLY A 179 -35.54 -5.04 -14.10
CA GLY A 179 -34.96 -3.70 -13.95
C GLY A 179 -34.67 -3.27 -12.50
N ARG A 180 -34.87 -4.15 -11.50
CA ARG A 180 -34.51 -3.87 -10.10
C ARG A 180 -33.33 -4.73 -9.65
N SER A 181 -32.55 -4.17 -8.72
CA SER A 181 -31.47 -4.88 -8.06
C SER A 181 -32.00 -6.04 -7.21
N LEU A 182 -31.23 -7.12 -7.18
CA LEU A 182 -31.46 -8.28 -6.34
C LEU A 182 -30.87 -8.01 -4.95
N GLN A 183 -31.73 -7.96 -3.93
CA GLN A 183 -31.39 -7.61 -2.55
C GLN A 183 -31.07 -8.86 -1.73
N PHE A 184 -29.88 -9.43 -1.94
CA PHE A 184 -29.43 -10.59 -1.15
C PHE A 184 -29.31 -10.20 0.33
N ASP A 185 -30.20 -10.73 1.16
CA ASP A 185 -30.49 -10.25 2.51
C ASP A 185 -29.58 -10.85 3.60
N ARG A 186 -28.95 -12.01 3.30
CA ARG A 186 -27.96 -12.65 4.15
C ARG A 186 -26.56 -12.38 3.65
N VAL A 187 -25.74 -11.76 4.48
CA VAL A 187 -24.36 -11.40 4.18
C VAL A 187 -23.45 -12.23 5.08
N ASP A 188 -22.74 -13.19 4.49
CA ASP A 188 -21.83 -14.08 5.23
C ASP A 188 -20.42 -13.48 5.35
N TYR A 189 -20.03 -12.61 4.41
CA TYR A 189 -18.74 -11.92 4.41
C TYR A 189 -18.91 -10.52 3.79
N ASN A 190 -18.25 -9.49 4.35
CA ASN A 190 -18.33 -8.10 3.86
C ASN A 190 -17.12 -7.26 4.32
N GLU A 191 -15.92 -7.70 4.00
CA GLU A 191 -14.70 -6.94 4.24
C GLU A 191 -14.74 -5.61 3.50
N GLY A 192 -14.44 -4.52 4.21
CA GLY A 192 -14.59 -3.16 3.70
C GLY A 192 -16.01 -2.59 3.82
N ASN A 193 -16.99 -3.37 4.30
CA ASN A 193 -18.39 -2.96 4.51
C ASN A 193 -19.01 -2.27 3.28
N ALA A 194 -18.68 -2.76 2.10
CA ALA A 194 -18.99 -2.12 0.82
C ALA A 194 -20.27 -2.67 0.17
N TYR A 195 -20.77 -3.82 0.62
CA TYR A 195 -22.07 -4.36 0.19
C TYR A 195 -23.20 -3.92 1.15
N ASP A 196 -24.27 -3.36 0.60
CA ASP A 196 -25.49 -3.04 1.33
C ASP A 196 -26.63 -4.02 1.02
N LYS A 197 -26.97 -4.85 2.00
CA LYS A 197 -28.05 -5.85 1.89
C LYS A 197 -29.45 -5.28 1.64
N LYS A 198 -29.70 -4.01 2.00
CA LYS A 198 -31.02 -3.38 1.80
C LYS A 198 -31.23 -2.96 0.35
N THR A 199 -30.15 -2.68 -0.37
CA THR A 199 -30.19 -2.23 -1.76
C THR A 199 -29.73 -3.30 -2.73
N GLY A 200 -28.95 -4.27 -2.27
CA GLY A 200 -28.32 -5.29 -3.10
C GLY A 200 -27.09 -4.78 -3.84
N ILE A 201 -26.54 -3.63 -3.44
CA ILE A 201 -25.52 -2.89 -4.18
C ILE A 201 -24.18 -2.97 -3.45
N PHE A 202 -23.13 -3.28 -4.20
CA PHE A 202 -21.74 -3.13 -3.79
C PHE A 202 -21.21 -1.78 -4.27
N THR A 203 -20.69 -0.95 -3.37
CA THR A 203 -20.03 0.32 -3.72
C THR A 203 -18.53 0.15 -3.58
N CYS A 204 -17.80 0.20 -4.70
CA CYS A 204 -16.36 -0.05 -4.74
C CYS A 204 -15.64 0.93 -3.79
N PRO A 205 -15.02 0.45 -2.70
CA PRO A 205 -14.41 1.34 -1.71
C PRO A 205 -13.05 1.88 -2.17
N ILE A 206 -12.46 1.26 -3.19
CA ILE A 206 -11.10 1.49 -3.68
C ILE A 206 -11.11 1.34 -5.21
N SER A 207 -10.42 2.22 -5.93
CA SER A 207 -10.21 2.04 -7.38
C SER A 207 -9.34 0.82 -7.65
N GLY A 208 -9.79 -0.04 -8.54
CA GLY A 208 -9.05 -1.25 -8.87
C GLY A 208 -9.84 -2.24 -9.73
N THR A 209 -9.21 -3.39 -9.97
CA THR A 209 -9.84 -4.51 -10.66
C THR A 209 -10.49 -5.46 -9.66
N TYR A 210 -11.77 -5.69 -9.83
CA TYR A 210 -12.60 -6.59 -9.04
C TYR A 210 -13.03 -7.80 -9.86
N PHE A 211 -13.19 -8.94 -9.19
CA PHE A 211 -13.86 -10.10 -9.75
C PHE A 211 -15.23 -10.23 -9.10
N PHE A 212 -16.27 -10.32 -9.93
CA PHE A 212 -17.64 -10.53 -9.50
C PHE A 212 -18.17 -11.85 -10.04
N TYR A 213 -18.93 -12.57 -9.22
CA TYR A 213 -19.58 -13.81 -9.58
C TYR A 213 -21.00 -13.83 -9.02
N THR A 214 -21.96 -14.28 -9.82
CA THR A 214 -23.32 -14.53 -9.34
C THR A 214 -23.79 -15.91 -9.78
N ASN A 215 -24.52 -16.55 -8.87
CA ASN A 215 -25.24 -17.79 -9.09
C ASN A 215 -26.73 -17.56 -8.82
N ILE A 216 -27.59 -17.96 -9.73
CA ILE A 216 -29.04 -17.78 -9.63
C ILE A 216 -29.72 -19.11 -9.91
N ILE A 217 -30.61 -19.51 -8.99
CA ILE A 217 -31.45 -20.70 -9.14
C ILE A 217 -32.89 -20.28 -9.37
N SER A 218 -33.49 -20.72 -10.47
CA SER A 218 -34.91 -20.49 -10.74
C SER A 218 -35.81 -21.24 -9.74
N MET A 219 -36.93 -20.61 -9.35
CA MET A 219 -37.92 -21.23 -8.47
C MET A 219 -38.83 -22.19 -9.26
N PHE A 220 -39.24 -23.30 -8.63
CA PHE A 220 -40.01 -24.39 -9.25
C PHE A 220 -41.21 -23.92 -10.10
N HIS A 221 -41.93 -22.89 -9.66
CA HIS A 221 -43.14 -22.40 -10.31
C HIS A 221 -42.95 -21.11 -11.14
N ALA A 222 -41.74 -20.53 -11.21
CA ALA A 222 -41.53 -19.14 -11.63
C ALA A 222 -41.03 -18.92 -13.07
N GLY A 223 -40.87 -19.98 -13.86
CA GLY A 223 -40.37 -19.89 -15.25
C GLY A 223 -38.86 -19.62 -15.34
N SER A 224 -38.38 -19.34 -16.56
CA SER A 224 -36.97 -18.98 -16.78
C SER A 224 -36.61 -17.64 -16.14
N ILE A 225 -35.36 -17.48 -15.74
CA ILE A 225 -34.84 -16.26 -15.13
C ILE A 225 -33.58 -15.81 -15.88
N GLN A 226 -33.48 -14.50 -16.10
CA GLN A 226 -32.29 -13.87 -16.66
C GLN A 226 -31.87 -12.75 -15.74
N THR A 227 -30.61 -12.72 -15.34
CA THR A 227 -30.03 -11.63 -14.55
C THR A 227 -28.78 -11.10 -15.24
N GLU A 228 -28.32 -9.93 -14.81
CA GLU A 228 -27.06 -9.38 -15.27
C GLU A 228 -26.30 -8.68 -14.15
N ILE A 229 -24.97 -8.77 -14.20
CA ILE A 229 -24.06 -7.93 -13.41
C ILE A 229 -24.02 -6.56 -14.08
N VAL A 230 -24.22 -5.51 -13.29
CA VAL A 230 -24.29 -4.12 -13.76
C VAL A 230 -23.24 -3.30 -13.03
N LEU A 231 -22.49 -2.47 -13.79
CA LEU A 231 -21.61 -1.43 -13.26
C LEU A 231 -22.13 -0.07 -13.74
N GLU A 232 -22.53 0.81 -12.82
CA GLU A 232 -23.10 2.15 -13.11
C GLU A 232 -24.15 2.14 -14.25
N GLY A 233 -25.09 1.20 -14.19
CA GLY A 233 -26.19 1.07 -15.16
C GLY A 233 -25.84 0.33 -16.45
N GLN A 234 -24.57 -0.03 -16.67
CA GLN A 234 -24.11 -0.78 -17.84
C GLN A 234 -24.02 -2.28 -17.53
N GLY A 235 -24.75 -3.11 -18.27
CA GLY A 235 -24.68 -4.57 -18.17
C GLY A 235 -23.31 -5.10 -18.60
N LYS A 236 -22.69 -5.95 -17.77
CA LYS A 236 -21.33 -6.47 -17.94
C LYS A 236 -21.24 -7.98 -18.17
N GLY A 237 -22.29 -8.72 -17.80
CA GLY A 237 -22.38 -10.15 -18.01
C GLY A 237 -23.76 -10.64 -17.61
N ARG A 238 -24.34 -11.56 -18.40
CA ARG A 238 -25.69 -12.09 -18.18
C ARG A 238 -25.65 -13.54 -17.73
N THR A 239 -26.57 -13.90 -16.85
CA THR A 239 -26.94 -15.29 -16.58
C THR A 239 -28.24 -15.60 -17.28
N HIS A 240 -28.46 -16.86 -17.65
CA HIS A 240 -29.77 -17.32 -18.09
C HIS A 240 -30.01 -18.72 -17.53
N ALA A 241 -30.91 -18.83 -16.56
CA ALA A 241 -31.40 -20.12 -16.07
C ALA A 241 -32.64 -20.48 -16.90
N ASN A 242 -32.41 -21.22 -17.98
CA ASN A 242 -33.47 -21.64 -18.89
C ASN A 242 -34.23 -22.82 -18.30
N LYS A 243 -35.45 -22.55 -17.82
CA LYS A 243 -36.28 -23.57 -17.21
C LYS A 243 -36.92 -24.44 -18.28
N VAL A 244 -36.52 -25.71 -18.33
CA VAL A 244 -37.24 -26.78 -19.04
C VAL A 244 -38.04 -27.66 -18.06
N ASP A 245 -37.61 -27.76 -16.79
CA ASP A 245 -38.17 -28.60 -15.72
C ASP A 245 -38.09 -27.96 -14.31
N ASN A 246 -37.60 -28.65 -13.25
CA ASN A 246 -37.72 -28.23 -11.84
C ASN A 246 -36.92 -26.95 -11.48
N HIS A 247 -35.58 -27.04 -11.50
CA HIS A 247 -34.68 -25.94 -11.16
C HIS A 247 -33.62 -25.82 -12.24
N ALA A 248 -33.61 -24.69 -12.94
CA ALA A 248 -32.48 -24.28 -13.76
C ALA A 248 -31.55 -23.38 -12.94
N GLN A 249 -30.25 -23.57 -13.15
CA GLN A 249 -29.17 -22.74 -12.62
C GLN A 249 -28.59 -21.88 -13.73
N GLY A 250 -28.29 -20.62 -13.41
CA GLY A 250 -27.56 -19.71 -14.28
C GLY A 250 -26.50 -18.97 -13.48
N SER A 251 -25.27 -18.95 -13.98
CA SER A 251 -24.18 -18.19 -13.38
C SER A 251 -23.44 -17.38 -14.42
N THR A 252 -22.78 -16.32 -13.95
CA THR A 252 -21.89 -15.50 -14.76
C THR A 252 -20.85 -14.86 -13.85
N ALA A 253 -19.74 -14.48 -14.46
CA ALA A 253 -18.66 -13.78 -13.80
C ALA A 253 -18.19 -12.61 -14.65
N ALA A 254 -17.65 -11.58 -14.02
CA ALA A 254 -17.04 -10.45 -14.70
C ALA A 254 -15.84 -9.94 -13.90
N SER A 255 -14.70 -9.80 -14.58
CA SER A 255 -13.57 -9.02 -14.10
C SER A 255 -13.76 -7.58 -14.57
N LEU A 256 -13.88 -6.64 -13.65
CA LEU A 256 -14.22 -5.26 -13.94
C LEU A 256 -13.24 -4.33 -13.24
N HIS A 257 -12.73 -3.34 -13.97
CA HIS A 257 -12.17 -2.15 -13.34
C HIS A 257 -13.33 -1.32 -12.79
N CYS A 258 -13.20 -0.88 -11.54
CA CYS A 258 -14.21 -0.13 -10.81
C CYS A 258 -13.51 0.99 -10.03
N ASP A 259 -13.89 2.23 -10.30
CA ASP A 259 -13.39 3.38 -9.55
C ASP A 259 -14.03 3.44 -8.15
N ALA A 260 -13.30 4.02 -7.19
CA ALA A 260 -13.84 4.28 -5.87
C ALA A 260 -15.16 5.08 -5.95
N GLY A 261 -16.20 4.57 -5.30
CA GLY A 261 -17.55 5.15 -5.29
C GLY A 261 -18.48 4.62 -6.39
N GLN A 262 -17.96 3.93 -7.42
CA GLN A 262 -18.82 3.28 -8.40
C GLN A 262 -19.55 2.07 -7.82
N ARG A 263 -20.73 1.79 -8.37
CA ARG A 263 -21.68 0.80 -7.85
C ARG A 263 -21.83 -0.37 -8.80
N VAL A 264 -21.80 -1.55 -8.20
CA VAL A 264 -22.01 -2.83 -8.88
C VAL A 264 -23.16 -3.58 -8.22
N TRP A 265 -24.06 -4.14 -9.02
CA TRP A 265 -25.17 -4.96 -8.52
C TRP A 265 -25.55 -6.04 -9.52
N VAL A 266 -26.39 -6.98 -9.08
CA VAL A 266 -27.10 -7.90 -9.95
C VAL A 266 -28.52 -7.41 -10.10
N GLN A 267 -29.04 -7.36 -11.33
CA GLN A 267 -30.45 -7.04 -11.58
C GLN A 267 -31.16 -8.12 -12.39
N ALA A 268 -32.47 -8.22 -12.22
CA ALA A 268 -33.30 -9.06 -13.06
C ALA A 268 -33.49 -8.40 -14.43
N VAL A 269 -33.23 -9.14 -15.50
CA VAL A 269 -33.60 -8.77 -16.87
C VAL A 269 -34.98 -9.36 -17.20
N TYR A 270 -35.22 -10.60 -16.76
CA TYR A 270 -36.45 -11.35 -16.97
C TYR A 270 -36.67 -12.35 -15.83
N GLY A 271 -37.93 -12.73 -15.58
CA GLY A 271 -38.32 -13.67 -14.53
C GLY A 271 -39.07 -13.01 -13.37
N SER A 272 -39.70 -13.83 -12.52
CA SER A 272 -40.56 -13.36 -11.42
C SER A 272 -40.12 -13.83 -10.03
N GLN A 273 -39.46 -14.99 -9.93
CA GLN A 273 -38.95 -15.49 -8.65
C GLN A 273 -37.64 -16.28 -8.80
N THR A 274 -36.82 -16.23 -7.76
CA THR A 274 -35.59 -17.00 -7.61
C THR A 274 -35.63 -17.80 -6.30
N TRP A 275 -34.86 -18.88 -6.22
CA TRP A 275 -34.73 -19.68 -5.01
C TRP A 275 -33.74 -19.04 -4.05
N GLY A 276 -34.12 -18.97 -2.77
CA GLY A 276 -33.24 -18.51 -1.68
C GLY A 276 -32.47 -19.64 -1.01
N GLU A 277 -32.56 -19.75 0.32
CA GLU A 277 -31.92 -20.84 1.10
C GLU A 277 -30.43 -21.03 0.78
N MET A 278 -29.71 -19.92 0.59
CA MET A 278 -28.28 -19.89 0.27
C MET A 278 -27.91 -20.40 -1.12
N LEU A 279 -28.89 -20.78 -1.96
CA LEU A 279 -28.63 -21.32 -3.29
C LEU A 279 -28.31 -20.23 -4.32
N SER A 280 -28.99 -19.08 -4.26
CA SER A 280 -28.68 -17.93 -5.11
C SER A 280 -27.78 -16.94 -4.37
N SER A 281 -26.70 -16.52 -5.02
CA SER A 281 -25.63 -15.74 -4.41
C SER A 281 -25.02 -14.69 -5.32
N PHE A 282 -24.39 -13.70 -4.69
CA PHE A 282 -23.55 -12.70 -5.33
C PHE A 282 -22.29 -12.48 -4.49
N THR A 283 -21.14 -12.60 -5.14
CA THR A 283 -19.82 -12.47 -4.53
C THR A 283 -18.99 -11.48 -5.33
N GLY A 284 -18.18 -10.70 -4.63
CA GLY A 284 -17.19 -9.82 -5.24
C GLY A 284 -15.92 -9.75 -4.40
N VAL A 285 -14.77 -9.61 -5.07
CA VAL A 285 -13.45 -9.47 -4.43
C VAL A 285 -12.57 -8.50 -5.20
N LEU A 286 -11.86 -7.62 -4.48
CA LEU A 286 -10.79 -6.80 -5.04
C LEU A 286 -9.59 -7.71 -5.34
N MET A 287 -9.22 -7.79 -6.62
CA MET A 287 -8.08 -8.57 -7.09
C MET A 287 -6.80 -7.74 -7.04
N TRP A 288 -6.85 -6.54 -7.63
CA TRP A 288 -5.72 -5.62 -7.69
C TRP A 288 -6.21 -4.20 -7.44
N GLN A 289 -5.58 -3.53 -6.47
CA GLN A 289 -5.77 -2.11 -6.22
C GLN A 289 -4.95 -1.29 -7.23
N ASP A 290 -5.51 -0.20 -7.74
CA ASP A 290 -4.75 0.73 -8.58
C ASP A 290 -3.63 1.39 -7.77
N GLU A 291 -2.48 1.60 -8.40
CA GLU A 291 -1.41 2.38 -7.79
C GLU A 291 -1.91 3.81 -7.57
N THR A 292 -1.91 4.27 -6.32
CA THR A 292 -2.18 5.67 -6.04
C THR A 292 -1.07 6.47 -6.71
N ALA A 293 -1.40 7.24 -7.75
CA ALA A 293 -0.44 8.08 -8.45
C ALA A 293 0.29 8.96 -7.43
N THR A 294 1.53 8.60 -7.11
CA THR A 294 2.47 9.52 -6.49
C THR A 294 2.78 10.55 -7.55
N ASN A 295 2.20 11.75 -7.41
CA ASN A 295 2.45 12.89 -8.29
C ASN A 295 3.96 13.05 -8.51
N SER A 296 4.43 12.64 -9.68
CA SER A 296 5.75 12.96 -10.19
C SER A 296 5.72 14.40 -10.70
N ASN A 297 6.18 15.33 -9.86
CA ASN A 297 6.65 16.66 -10.24
C ASN A 297 8.00 16.89 -9.59
#